data_AF-A0A4Q9MFG9-F1
#
_entry.id   AF-A0A4Q9MFG9-F1
#
_cell.length_a   1.000
_cell.length_b   1.000
_cell.length_c   1.000
_cell.angle_alpha   90.00
_cell.angle_beta   90.00
_cell.angle_gamma   90.00
#
_symmetry.space_group_name_H-M   'P 1'
#
loop_
_entity.id
_entity.type
_entity.pdbx_description
1 polymer ?
#
loop_
_entity_poly.entity_id
_entity_poly.type
_entity_poly.pdbx_seq_one_letter_code
_entity_poly.pdbx_strand_id
1 'polypeptide(L)'
;AERALDVWTSPSGLFSAEDGWHKSSVEIPLPRTRAKYKSEYDAPKFTVPGIVHRRLLPLVKLAVQDPESHLRHVYHWLAHKRYWIPPPSNNAPSSSQPLAAIPQAAPTPASSSHSSSMLQQDPPSPIRIYTDCYNADAMLEAEDDIRRKPRVPGDADDMEYVVLPLLLWSDATQLSSFGSAALWPIYLYFGNLSKYFRGRPTEFMAHHLAYIPGLPDALKDFYMATYGTSPSVDELKFCKRELFQRIWLLLLDAEFMHAYEHGIVLTCGDGVVRRIFPRIFTYSADYPEKVLIAALRPLANCLCPRCLTPKDKVAQAGTKADERWRNCKRQDTIALRAKILRARKNLFKGYSITGKFVTSWLKAESLTPIQSAFSIRLSAHNVNFYDILAPDLMHEFELGVWKGIFIHLMRMLAERGDDAVEEFNSRYIHKQCTTSSFIDLCCSMRRMPTFGRDRIRRFWHDVSSRKRLAARDYEAFLIVSTFIALHLHS
;
A
#
# COMPACT_ATOMS: atom_id res chain seq x y z
N ALA A 1 -27.16 14.94 -13.74
CA ALA A 1 -26.19 13.97 -14.27
C ALA A 1 -25.92 12.85 -13.26
N GLU A 2 -25.32 13.11 -12.09
CA GLU A 2 -25.11 12.10 -11.03
C GLU A 2 -26.42 11.44 -10.55
N ARG A 3 -27.46 12.24 -10.25
CA ARG A 3 -28.79 11.72 -9.89
C ARG A 3 -29.48 10.88 -10.98
N ALA A 4 -29.05 11.01 -12.23
CA ALA A 4 -29.58 10.26 -13.36
C ALA A 4 -28.85 8.91 -13.53
N LEU A 5 -27.57 8.83 -13.13
CA LEU A 5 -26.79 7.60 -13.04
C LEU A 5 -27.22 6.72 -11.86
N ASP A 6 -27.61 7.32 -10.74
CA ASP A 6 -28.10 6.57 -9.56
C ASP A 6 -29.48 5.91 -9.77
N VAL A 7 -30.29 6.45 -10.69
CA VAL A 7 -31.68 5.99 -10.93
C VAL A 7 -31.77 5.10 -12.17
N TRP A 8 -30.81 5.17 -13.09
CA TRP A 8 -30.83 4.36 -14.31
C TRP A 8 -30.21 2.98 -14.07
N THR A 9 -31.04 1.94 -14.16
CA THR A 9 -30.62 0.54 -14.06
C THR A 9 -30.93 -0.16 -15.37
N SER A 10 -29.90 -0.50 -16.15
CA SER A 10 -30.10 -1.40 -17.28
C SER A 10 -30.26 -2.83 -16.76
N PRO A 11 -31.24 -3.62 -17.25
CA PRO A 11 -31.35 -5.04 -16.91
C PRO A 11 -30.25 -5.89 -17.60
N SER A 12 -29.52 -5.33 -18.56
CA SER A 12 -28.41 -6.00 -19.27
C SER A 12 -27.39 -5.01 -19.84
N GLY A 13 -26.10 -5.36 -19.86
CA GLY A 13 -25.03 -4.55 -20.46
C GLY A 13 -24.01 -4.04 -19.45
N LEU A 14 -23.13 -3.12 -19.87
CA LEU A 14 -21.98 -2.61 -19.12
C LEU A 14 -22.38 -1.94 -17.77
N PHE A 15 -23.60 -1.42 -17.65
CA PHE A 15 -24.12 -0.73 -16.47
C PHE A 15 -25.36 -1.46 -15.92
N SER A 16 -25.22 -2.76 -15.68
CA SER A 16 -26.31 -3.58 -15.20
C SER A 16 -26.61 -3.32 -13.71
N ALA A 17 -27.80 -3.72 -13.24
CA ALA A 17 -28.10 -3.72 -11.80
C ALA A 17 -27.11 -4.59 -10.98
N GLU A 18 -26.49 -5.62 -11.59
CA GLU A 18 -25.48 -6.44 -10.93
C GLU A 18 -24.20 -5.65 -10.62
N ASP A 19 -23.88 -4.66 -11.44
CA ASP A 19 -22.75 -3.76 -11.27
C ASP A 19 -23.00 -2.70 -10.18
N GLY A 20 -24.25 -2.52 -9.77
CA GLY A 20 -24.68 -1.51 -8.81
C GLY A 20 -24.31 -1.82 -7.36
N TRP A 21 -24.87 -1.02 -6.45
CA TRP A 21 -24.73 -1.20 -5.01
C TRP A 21 -25.69 -2.27 -4.50
N HIS A 22 -25.16 -3.19 -3.70
CA HIS A 22 -25.87 -4.26 -3.03
C HIS A 22 -25.97 -3.98 -1.54
N LYS A 23 -27.07 -4.40 -0.93
CA LYS A 23 -27.24 -4.40 0.52
C LYS A 23 -27.37 -5.83 1.01
N SER A 24 -26.44 -6.27 1.85
CA SER A 24 -26.40 -7.63 2.38
C SER A 24 -26.30 -7.62 3.90
N SER A 25 -26.33 -8.82 4.48
CA SER A 25 -26.04 -9.05 5.89
C SER A 25 -24.95 -10.11 6.04
N VAL A 26 -24.28 -10.10 7.19
CA VAL A 26 -23.34 -11.17 7.56
C VAL A 26 -23.60 -11.63 8.98
N GLU A 27 -23.42 -12.91 9.22
CA GLU A 27 -23.50 -13.49 10.55
C GLU A 27 -22.12 -13.50 11.22
N ILE A 28 -22.08 -13.07 12.48
CA ILE A 28 -20.90 -13.20 13.35
C ILE A 28 -21.22 -14.11 14.55
N PRO A 29 -20.39 -15.12 14.85
CA PRO A 29 -20.56 -15.95 16.03
C PRO A 29 -20.22 -15.18 17.31
N LEU A 30 -20.99 -15.41 18.37
CA LEU A 30 -20.83 -14.71 19.65
C LEU A 30 -20.09 -15.60 20.66
N PRO A 31 -18.81 -15.32 20.96
CA PRO A 31 -18.11 -16.06 21.99
C PRO A 31 -18.62 -15.65 23.38
N ARG A 32 -18.69 -16.62 24.29
CA ARG A 32 -18.98 -16.36 25.71
C ARG A 32 -18.13 -17.23 26.62
N THR A 33 -17.44 -16.59 27.56
CA THR A 33 -16.66 -17.32 28.58
C THR A 33 -17.59 -18.17 29.45
N ARG A 34 -17.21 -19.44 29.71
CA ARG A 34 -17.99 -20.50 30.37
C ARG A 34 -19.20 -21.05 29.59
N ALA A 35 -19.51 -20.53 28.40
CA ALA A 35 -20.50 -21.15 27.52
C ALA A 35 -19.79 -22.15 26.57
N LYS A 36 -20.24 -23.40 26.57
CA LYS A 36 -19.60 -24.48 25.80
C LYS A 36 -20.52 -24.96 24.69
N TYR A 37 -20.02 -24.92 23.46
CA TYR A 37 -20.70 -25.43 22.28
C TYR A 37 -20.02 -26.71 21.77
N LYS A 38 -20.77 -27.56 21.07
CA LYS A 38 -20.20 -28.75 20.41
C LYS A 38 -19.26 -28.32 19.27
N SER A 39 -19.68 -27.33 18.52
CA SER A 39 -18.92 -26.65 17.48
C SER A 39 -19.21 -25.14 17.48
N GLU A 40 -18.42 -24.37 16.74
CA GLU A 40 -18.70 -22.95 16.50
C GLU A 40 -20.02 -22.73 15.75
N TYR A 41 -20.45 -23.69 14.92
CA TYR A 41 -21.71 -23.60 14.19
C TYR A 41 -22.91 -23.55 15.13
N ASP A 42 -22.82 -24.23 16.28
CA ASP A 42 -23.87 -24.29 17.30
C ASP A 42 -23.89 -23.06 18.23
N ALA A 43 -22.88 -22.18 18.12
CA ALA A 43 -22.84 -20.96 18.93
C ALA A 43 -23.87 -19.95 18.40
N PRO A 44 -24.53 -19.17 19.29
CA PRO A 44 -25.39 -18.07 18.88
C PRO A 44 -24.67 -17.11 17.92
N LYS A 45 -25.36 -16.72 16.85
CA LYS A 45 -24.85 -15.79 15.85
C LYS A 45 -25.69 -14.54 15.83
N PHE A 46 -25.04 -13.40 15.68
CA PHE A 46 -25.70 -12.13 15.44
C PHE A 46 -25.63 -11.79 13.96
N THR A 47 -26.77 -11.45 13.36
CA THR A 47 -26.83 -10.96 11.98
C THR A 47 -26.59 -9.46 11.98
N VAL A 48 -25.53 -9.02 11.33
CA VAL A 48 -25.25 -7.60 11.07
C VAL A 48 -25.88 -7.23 9.72
N PRO A 49 -27.00 -6.46 9.71
CA PRO A 49 -27.65 -6.06 8.47
C PRO A 49 -26.97 -4.82 7.87
N GLY A 50 -27.29 -4.54 6.60
CA GLY A 50 -27.02 -3.23 6.00
C GLY A 50 -25.58 -3.02 5.54
N ILE A 51 -24.87 -4.09 5.20
CA ILE A 51 -23.56 -3.99 4.55
C ILE A 51 -23.78 -3.56 3.11
N VAL A 52 -23.26 -2.38 2.77
CA VAL A 52 -23.34 -1.79 1.43
C VAL A 52 -22.05 -2.12 0.68
N HIS A 53 -22.17 -2.83 -0.45
CA HIS A 53 -21.02 -3.29 -1.22
C HIS A 53 -21.33 -3.45 -2.70
N ARG A 54 -20.28 -3.56 -3.52
CA ARG A 54 -20.32 -4.00 -4.92
C ARG A 54 -19.62 -5.35 -5.01
N ARG A 55 -20.05 -6.18 -5.96
CA ARG A 55 -19.41 -7.47 -6.22
C ARG A 55 -18.12 -7.26 -7.02
N LEU A 56 -17.03 -7.92 -6.60
CA LEU A 56 -15.71 -7.77 -7.23
C LEU A 56 -15.70 -8.14 -8.71
N LEU A 57 -16.30 -9.28 -9.07
CA LEU A 57 -16.25 -9.79 -10.43
C LEU A 57 -17.03 -8.89 -11.43
N PRO A 58 -18.29 -8.49 -11.17
CA PRO A 58 -18.99 -7.49 -11.98
C PRO A 58 -18.21 -6.18 -12.10
N LEU A 59 -17.64 -5.67 -11.00
CA LEU A 59 -16.81 -4.46 -11.01
C LEU A 59 -15.58 -4.60 -11.93
N VAL A 60 -14.92 -5.75 -11.93
CA VAL A 60 -13.80 -6.06 -12.84
C VAL A 60 -14.27 -6.08 -14.29
N LYS A 61 -15.40 -6.74 -14.59
CA LYS A 61 -15.97 -6.79 -15.94
C LYS A 61 -16.29 -5.39 -16.46
N LEU A 62 -17.03 -4.61 -15.67
CA LEU A 62 -17.36 -3.22 -15.95
C LEU A 62 -16.11 -2.40 -16.32
N ALA A 63 -15.07 -2.44 -15.49
CA ALA A 63 -13.89 -1.59 -15.66
C ALA A 63 -13.02 -1.97 -16.87
N VAL A 64 -13.02 -3.26 -17.25
CA VAL A 64 -12.16 -3.78 -18.31
C VAL A 64 -12.84 -3.81 -19.67
N GLN A 65 -14.16 -4.04 -19.71
CA GLN A 65 -14.89 -4.24 -20.96
C GLN A 65 -15.41 -2.93 -21.58
N ASP A 66 -15.32 -1.80 -20.88
CA ASP A 66 -15.86 -0.52 -21.37
C ASP A 66 -15.17 -0.05 -22.67
N PRO A 67 -15.84 -0.15 -23.83
CA PRO A 67 -15.25 0.26 -25.10
C PRO A 67 -15.28 1.78 -25.27
N GLU A 68 -16.13 2.50 -24.54
CA GLU A 68 -16.24 3.97 -24.58
C GLU A 68 -15.27 4.65 -23.63
N SER A 69 -14.66 3.88 -22.73
CA SER A 69 -13.62 4.38 -21.84
C SER A 69 -12.47 5.00 -22.65
N HIS A 70 -12.15 6.26 -22.37
CA HIS A 70 -10.93 6.90 -22.89
C HIS A 70 -9.65 6.21 -22.38
N LEU A 71 -9.77 5.31 -21.40
CA LEU A 71 -8.66 4.56 -20.83
C LEU A 71 -8.36 3.24 -21.56
N ARG A 72 -9.22 2.81 -22.49
CA ARG A 72 -9.09 1.51 -23.16
C ARG A 72 -7.72 1.25 -23.80
N HIS A 73 -7.05 2.32 -24.26
CA HIS A 73 -5.73 2.24 -24.91
C HIS A 73 -4.54 2.51 -23.97
N VAL A 74 -4.77 2.78 -22.68
CA VAL A 74 -3.69 3.04 -21.70
C VAL A 74 -3.51 1.92 -20.67
N TYR A 75 -4.30 0.85 -20.76
CA TYR A 75 -4.07 -0.36 -19.98
C TYR A 75 -2.78 -1.04 -20.45
N HIS A 76 -1.87 -1.29 -19.50
CA HIS A 76 -0.70 -2.14 -19.72
C HIS A 76 -1.06 -3.58 -19.40
N TRP A 77 -1.54 -4.32 -20.40
CA TRP A 77 -1.98 -5.71 -20.24
C TRP A 77 -0.86 -6.72 -19.99
N LEU A 78 0.34 -6.44 -20.52
CA LEU A 78 1.50 -7.33 -20.41
C LEU A 78 2.61 -6.69 -19.59
N ALA A 79 3.16 -7.49 -18.69
CA ALA A 79 4.29 -7.13 -17.87
C ALA A 79 5.54 -6.97 -18.72
N HIS A 80 6.35 -5.95 -18.42
CA HIS A 80 7.56 -5.67 -19.17
C HIS A 80 8.63 -5.04 -18.30
N LYS A 81 9.90 -5.28 -18.66
CA LYS A 81 11.04 -4.60 -18.03
C LYS A 81 11.24 -3.25 -18.72
N ARG A 82 11.38 -2.19 -17.91
CA ARG A 82 11.72 -0.85 -18.41
C ARG A 82 13.17 -0.54 -18.07
N TYR A 83 13.92 -0.05 -19.04
CA TYR A 83 15.31 0.35 -18.86
C TYR A 83 15.48 1.82 -19.24
N TRP A 84 16.37 2.51 -18.53
CA TRP A 84 16.90 3.80 -18.96
C TRP A 84 18.34 3.64 -19.43
N ILE A 85 18.64 4.22 -20.58
CA ILE A 85 19.97 4.22 -21.17
C ILE A 85 20.60 5.56 -20.83
N PRO A 86 21.64 5.60 -19.97
CA PRO A 86 22.31 6.84 -19.64
C PRO A 86 22.93 7.47 -20.90
N PRO A 87 22.99 8.80 -21.01
CA PRO A 87 23.76 9.44 -22.08
C PRO A 87 25.26 9.12 -21.89
N PRO A 88 26.05 9.02 -22.98
CA PRO A 88 27.49 8.84 -22.89
C PRO A 88 28.13 10.03 -22.15
N SER A 89 29.11 9.76 -21.29
CA SER A 89 29.80 10.78 -20.52
C SER A 89 30.64 11.67 -21.43
N ASN A 90 30.18 12.90 -21.71
CA ASN A 90 31.04 13.91 -22.32
C ASN A 90 32.12 14.31 -21.30
N ASN A 91 33.36 13.87 -21.49
CA ASN A 91 34.50 14.38 -20.75
C ASN A 91 34.62 15.90 -20.98
N ALA A 92 34.76 16.65 -19.89
CA ALA A 92 34.95 18.10 -19.89
C ALA A 92 36.13 18.53 -20.77
N PRO A 93 36.11 19.74 -21.38
CA PRO A 93 37.21 20.20 -22.22
C PRO A 93 38.48 20.35 -21.39
N SER A 94 39.52 19.58 -21.74
CA SER A 94 40.85 19.70 -21.17
C SER A 94 41.40 21.09 -21.44
N SER A 95 41.49 21.89 -20.39
CA SER A 95 42.24 23.14 -20.37
C SER A 95 43.73 22.84 -20.52
N SER A 96 44.25 22.89 -21.74
CA SER A 96 45.69 23.02 -21.99
C SER A 96 45.92 23.65 -23.36
N GLN A 97 45.96 24.99 -23.39
CA GLN A 97 46.77 25.68 -24.40
C GLN A 97 48.25 25.39 -24.10
N PRO A 98 49.08 25.27 -25.14
CA PRO A 98 50.18 26.24 -25.21
C PRO A 98 50.38 26.89 -26.59
N LEU A 99 50.84 28.13 -26.46
CA LEU A 99 51.43 29.12 -27.37
C LEU A 99 52.09 28.65 -28.69
N ALA A 100 52.01 29.55 -29.67
CA ALA A 100 52.55 29.45 -31.03
C ALA A 100 54.09 29.50 -31.13
N ALA A 101 54.67 28.76 -32.08
CA ALA A 101 55.97 29.04 -32.71
C ALA A 101 56.10 28.47 -34.15
N ILE A 102 56.21 29.39 -35.11
CA ILE A 102 56.89 29.51 -36.43
C ILE A 102 57.42 28.24 -37.18
N PRO A 103 57.35 28.18 -38.55
CA PRO A 103 57.57 26.96 -39.34
C PRO A 103 58.98 26.83 -39.95
N GLN A 104 59.56 25.61 -39.97
CA GLN A 104 60.65 25.24 -40.89
C GLN A 104 60.60 23.75 -41.32
N ALA A 105 61.29 23.49 -42.43
CA ALA A 105 61.09 22.46 -43.45
C ALA A 105 61.52 21.00 -43.11
N ALA A 106 61.02 20.07 -43.93
CA ALA A 106 61.25 18.61 -44.01
C ALA A 106 62.65 18.26 -44.62
N PRO A 107 63.12 16.97 -44.73
CA PRO A 107 62.35 15.71 -44.63
C PRO A 107 63.02 14.41 -44.03
N THR A 108 62.15 13.40 -43.79
CA THR A 108 62.30 11.91 -43.91
C THR A 108 63.14 11.09 -42.89
N PRO A 109 62.93 9.76 -42.76
CA PRO A 109 61.70 9.09 -42.28
C PRO A 109 62.01 8.01 -41.22
N ALA A 110 61.22 7.90 -40.15
CA ALA A 110 61.33 6.75 -39.25
C ALA A 110 59.96 6.29 -38.78
N SER A 111 59.75 5.00 -39.02
CA SER A 111 58.63 4.15 -38.66
C SER A 111 58.13 4.34 -37.23
N SER A 112 56.85 4.66 -37.08
CA SER A 112 56.03 4.10 -36.01
C SER A 112 54.56 4.11 -36.44
N SER A 113 54.03 2.92 -36.62
CA SER A 113 52.61 2.67 -36.78
C SER A 113 51.91 2.93 -35.45
N HIS A 114 51.44 4.15 -35.23
CA HIS A 114 50.42 4.43 -34.23
C HIS A 114 49.07 4.46 -34.91
N SER A 115 48.45 3.29 -34.94
CA SER A 115 47.02 3.15 -35.12
C SER A 115 46.32 3.98 -34.04
N SER A 116 45.69 5.08 -34.45
CA SER A 116 44.74 5.82 -33.64
C SER A 116 43.54 4.93 -33.34
N SER A 117 43.69 4.09 -32.32
CA SER A 117 42.58 3.43 -31.64
C SER A 117 41.73 4.52 -31.02
N MET A 118 40.68 4.94 -31.72
CA MET A 118 39.56 5.61 -31.06
C MET A 118 39.10 4.66 -29.95
N LEU A 119 39.35 5.04 -28.70
CA LEU A 119 38.76 4.38 -27.54
C LEU A 119 37.25 4.51 -27.69
N GLN A 120 36.62 3.51 -28.31
CA GLN A 120 35.19 3.30 -28.26
C GLN A 120 34.88 3.06 -26.78
N GLN A 121 34.43 4.11 -26.09
CA GLN A 121 33.86 3.95 -24.76
C GLN A 121 32.65 3.03 -24.93
N ASP A 122 32.64 1.90 -24.21
CA ASP A 122 31.48 1.02 -24.19
C ASP A 122 30.24 1.84 -23.84
N PRO A 123 29.12 1.68 -24.58
CA PRO A 123 27.91 2.40 -24.26
C PRO A 123 27.49 2.08 -22.82
N PRO A 124 27.02 3.08 -22.05
CA PRO A 124 26.69 2.88 -20.65
C PRO A 124 25.61 1.80 -20.50
N SER A 125 25.78 0.94 -19.49
CA SER A 125 24.88 -0.18 -19.27
C SER A 125 23.45 0.31 -18.95
N PRO A 126 22.40 -0.27 -19.57
CA PRO A 126 21.04 0.10 -19.27
C PRO A 126 20.67 -0.14 -17.80
N ILE A 127 20.03 0.85 -17.17
CA ILE A 127 19.61 0.79 -15.77
C ILE A 127 18.15 0.36 -15.69
N ARG A 128 17.85 -0.70 -14.92
CA ARG A 128 16.47 -1.16 -14.69
C ARG A 128 15.68 -0.10 -13.91
N ILE A 129 14.49 0.24 -14.40
CA ILE A 129 13.56 1.19 -13.77
C ILE A 129 12.28 0.47 -13.35
N TYR A 130 11.81 0.82 -12.15
CA TYR A 130 10.50 0.47 -11.62
C TYR A 130 9.65 1.74 -11.50
N THR A 131 8.45 1.75 -12.10
CA THR A 131 7.53 2.90 -12.01
C THR A 131 6.16 2.54 -11.49
N ASP A 132 5.66 1.34 -11.84
CA ASP A 132 4.28 0.90 -11.70
C ASP A 132 4.22 -0.64 -11.54
N CYS A 133 3.04 -1.20 -11.28
CA CYS A 133 2.89 -2.65 -11.06
C CYS A 133 3.33 -3.47 -12.28
N TYR A 134 2.94 -3.05 -13.49
CA TYR A 134 3.23 -3.77 -14.74
C TYR A 134 4.72 -3.84 -15.13
N ASN A 135 5.61 -3.13 -14.43
CA ASN A 135 7.06 -3.27 -14.61
C ASN A 135 7.82 -3.72 -13.36
N ALA A 136 7.09 -4.11 -12.31
CA ALA A 136 7.65 -4.73 -11.12
C ALA A 136 7.99 -6.21 -11.39
N ASP A 137 9.02 -6.71 -10.70
CA ASP A 137 9.40 -8.11 -10.82
C ASP A 137 8.28 -9.05 -10.33
N ALA A 138 7.53 -8.66 -9.29
CA ALA A 138 6.37 -9.41 -8.81
C ALA A 138 5.27 -9.58 -9.88
N MET A 139 5.13 -8.66 -10.83
CA MET A 139 4.15 -8.81 -11.91
C MET A 139 4.68 -9.75 -13.01
N LEU A 140 5.97 -9.65 -13.33
CA LEU A 140 6.62 -10.57 -14.27
C LEU A 140 6.52 -12.01 -13.74
N GLU A 141 6.79 -12.22 -12.45
CA GLU A 141 6.63 -13.51 -11.78
C GLU A 141 5.18 -13.99 -11.82
N ALA A 142 4.21 -13.12 -11.53
CA ALA A 142 2.80 -13.48 -11.58
C ALA A 142 2.34 -13.89 -12.99
N GLU A 143 2.81 -13.21 -14.04
CA GLU A 143 2.54 -13.61 -15.43
C GLU A 143 3.23 -14.92 -15.80
N ASP A 144 4.49 -15.11 -15.42
CA ASP A 144 5.22 -16.35 -15.64
C ASP A 144 4.53 -17.55 -14.98
N ASP A 145 4.00 -17.37 -13.77
CA ASP A 145 3.24 -18.40 -13.05
C ASP A 145 1.93 -18.77 -13.76
N ILE A 146 1.27 -17.81 -14.41
CA ILE A 146 0.10 -18.09 -15.25
C ILE A 146 0.51 -18.81 -16.53
N ARG A 147 1.59 -18.38 -17.20
CA ARG A 147 2.09 -18.98 -18.44
C ARG A 147 2.60 -20.41 -18.26
N ARG A 148 3.10 -20.75 -17.06
CA ARG A 148 3.52 -22.12 -16.72
C ARG A 148 2.34 -23.09 -16.52
N LYS A 149 1.12 -22.58 -16.28
CA LYS A 149 -0.05 -23.45 -16.10
C LYS A 149 -0.54 -23.96 -17.46
N PRO A 150 -1.12 -25.17 -17.52
CA PRO A 150 -1.83 -25.62 -18.72
C PRO A 150 -2.91 -24.62 -19.13
N ARG A 151 -3.08 -24.44 -20.43
CA ARG A 151 -4.17 -23.61 -20.95
C ARG A 151 -5.52 -24.24 -20.60
N VAL A 152 -6.51 -23.41 -20.35
CA VAL A 152 -7.89 -23.82 -20.08
C VAL A 152 -8.47 -24.41 -21.37
N PRO A 153 -9.07 -25.63 -21.33
CA PRO A 153 -9.68 -26.23 -22.50
C PRO A 153 -10.77 -25.34 -23.11
N GLY A 154 -10.79 -25.25 -24.44
CA GLY A 154 -11.74 -24.43 -25.20
C GLY A 154 -11.27 -23.00 -25.50
N ASP A 155 -10.13 -22.59 -24.93
CA ASP A 155 -9.47 -21.34 -25.29
C ASP A 155 -8.80 -21.42 -26.67
N ALA A 156 -8.79 -20.30 -27.39
CA ALA A 156 -8.01 -20.19 -28.63
C ALA A 156 -6.50 -20.24 -28.36
N ASP A 157 -5.75 -20.83 -29.31
CA ASP A 157 -4.30 -21.02 -29.19
C ASP A 157 -3.52 -19.70 -29.10
N ASP A 158 -4.08 -18.61 -29.61
CA ASP A 158 -3.49 -17.27 -29.61
C ASP A 158 -4.06 -16.34 -28.53
N MET A 159 -5.03 -16.80 -27.72
CA MET A 159 -5.67 -15.94 -26.73
C MET A 159 -4.66 -15.41 -25.70
N GLU A 160 -4.73 -14.14 -25.33
CA GLU A 160 -3.82 -13.59 -24.32
C GLU A 160 -4.25 -14.01 -22.91
N TYR A 161 -3.30 -14.50 -22.11
CA TYR A 161 -3.47 -14.73 -20.68
C TYR A 161 -2.81 -13.59 -19.93
N VAL A 162 -3.62 -12.78 -19.23
CA VAL A 162 -3.14 -11.56 -18.59
C VAL A 162 -3.48 -11.55 -17.11
N VAL A 163 -2.60 -10.98 -16.31
CA VAL A 163 -2.85 -10.73 -14.89
C VAL A 163 -3.46 -9.34 -14.73
N LEU A 164 -4.51 -9.24 -13.91
CA LEU A 164 -5.12 -7.97 -13.51
C LEU A 164 -4.83 -7.71 -12.03
N PRO A 165 -3.83 -6.88 -11.69
CA PRO A 165 -3.49 -6.57 -10.31
C PRO A 165 -4.58 -5.72 -9.67
N LEU A 166 -5.19 -6.23 -8.63
CA LEU A 166 -6.15 -5.54 -7.77
C LEU A 166 -5.37 -4.88 -6.64
N LEU A 167 -5.45 -3.56 -6.56
CA LEU A 167 -4.79 -2.75 -5.53
C LEU A 167 -5.87 -2.23 -4.57
N LEU A 168 -5.93 -2.83 -3.39
CA LEU A 168 -6.94 -2.54 -2.37
C LEU A 168 -6.46 -1.47 -1.40
N TRP A 169 -7.36 -0.59 -1.00
CA TRP A 169 -7.12 0.41 0.03
C TRP A 169 -8.30 0.43 1.01
N SER A 170 -8.05 0.62 2.29
CA SER A 170 -9.11 0.97 3.24
C SER A 170 -8.60 1.99 4.24
N ASP A 171 -9.46 2.94 4.57
CA ASP A 171 -9.16 4.01 5.51
C ASP A 171 -10.43 4.37 6.26
N ALA A 172 -10.39 4.32 7.59
CA ALA A 172 -11.53 4.66 8.43
C ALA A 172 -11.56 6.17 8.63
N THR A 173 -12.54 6.84 8.02
CA THR A 173 -12.65 8.29 8.01
C THR A 173 -13.79 8.78 8.91
N GLN A 174 -13.55 9.84 9.69
CA GLN A 174 -14.62 10.55 10.38
C GLN A 174 -15.25 11.56 9.42
N LEU A 175 -16.58 11.51 9.24
CA LEU A 175 -17.29 12.35 8.27
C LEU A 175 -17.63 13.75 8.81
N SER A 176 -17.57 13.93 10.12
CA SER A 176 -17.98 15.17 10.76
C SER A 176 -17.07 15.51 11.93
N SER A 177 -16.73 16.79 12.08
CA SER A 177 -16.01 17.30 13.26
C SER A 177 -16.86 17.26 14.54
N PHE A 178 -18.19 17.15 14.39
CA PHE A 178 -19.16 17.02 15.47
C PHE A 178 -20.07 15.82 15.21
N GLY A 179 -20.25 14.95 16.20
CA GLY A 179 -21.05 13.72 16.08
C GLY A 179 -20.21 12.45 15.88
N SER A 180 -20.89 11.30 15.76
CA SER A 180 -20.27 9.97 15.66
C SER A 180 -20.26 9.40 14.23
N ALA A 181 -20.63 10.19 13.23
CA ALA A 181 -20.69 9.75 11.84
C ALA A 181 -19.29 9.42 11.32
N ALA A 182 -19.07 8.16 10.98
CA ALA A 182 -17.83 7.66 10.40
C ALA A 182 -18.16 6.85 9.15
N LEU A 183 -17.25 6.90 8.17
CA LEU A 183 -17.31 6.13 6.94
C LEU A 183 -16.02 5.33 6.81
N TRP A 184 -16.15 4.05 6.49
CA TRP A 184 -15.01 3.18 6.34
C TRP A 184 -15.06 2.50 4.97
N PRO A 185 -14.63 3.22 3.92
CA PRO A 185 -14.60 2.71 2.56
C PRO A 185 -13.50 1.66 2.36
N ILE A 186 -13.79 0.72 1.48
CA ILE A 186 -12.81 -0.10 0.77
C ILE A 186 -12.76 0.39 -0.66
N TYR A 187 -11.58 0.71 -1.16
CA TYR A 187 -11.33 1.11 -2.54
C TYR A 187 -10.57 0.02 -3.30
N LEU A 188 -10.84 -0.06 -4.60
CA LEU A 188 -10.14 -0.89 -5.56
C LEU A 188 -9.57 -0.02 -6.68
N TYR A 189 -8.30 -0.23 -7.01
CA TYR A 189 -7.67 0.27 -8.22
C TYR A 189 -7.08 -0.88 -9.04
N PHE A 190 -6.93 -0.67 -10.35
CA PHE A 190 -6.29 -1.63 -11.25
C PHE A 190 -4.82 -1.26 -11.52
N GLY A 191 -3.90 -2.19 -11.25
CA GLY A 191 -2.46 -1.97 -11.37
C GLY A 191 -1.93 -1.93 -12.82
N ASN A 192 -2.74 -2.34 -13.80
CA ASN A 192 -2.42 -2.17 -15.23
C ASN A 192 -2.52 -0.70 -15.68
N LEU A 193 -3.10 0.18 -14.86
CA LEU A 193 -3.15 1.61 -15.10
C LEU A 193 -2.00 2.32 -14.39
N SER A 194 -1.37 3.25 -15.09
CA SER A 194 -0.32 4.08 -14.51
C SER A 194 -0.82 4.84 -13.29
N LYS A 195 0.04 4.99 -12.27
CA LYS A 195 -0.23 5.78 -11.07
C LYS A 195 -0.65 7.22 -11.37
N TYR A 196 -0.27 7.79 -12.51
CA TYR A 196 -0.66 9.14 -12.91
C TYR A 196 -2.15 9.25 -13.25
N PHE A 197 -2.76 8.19 -13.81
CA PHE A 197 -4.20 8.13 -13.99
C PHE A 197 -4.89 7.80 -12.66
N ARG A 198 -4.39 6.80 -11.94
CA ARG A 198 -4.96 6.40 -10.64
C ARG A 198 -4.97 7.54 -9.61
N GLY A 199 -3.94 8.37 -9.61
CA GLY A 199 -3.79 9.51 -8.71
C GLY A 199 -4.46 10.79 -9.20
N ARG A 200 -5.10 10.80 -10.37
CA ARG A 200 -5.80 11.98 -10.90
C ARG A 200 -7.28 11.92 -10.49
N PRO A 201 -7.76 12.82 -9.60
CA PRO A 201 -9.13 12.74 -9.07
C PRO A 201 -10.22 12.84 -10.14
N THR A 202 -9.97 13.58 -11.22
CA THR A 202 -10.93 13.75 -12.33
C THR A 202 -11.14 12.50 -13.16
N GLU A 203 -10.29 11.48 -12.99
CA GLU A 203 -10.42 10.20 -13.70
C GLU A 203 -11.32 9.22 -12.92
N PHE A 204 -11.64 9.47 -11.65
CA PHE A 204 -12.49 8.60 -10.83
C PHE A 204 -12.02 7.12 -10.79
N MET A 205 -10.71 6.89 -10.83
CA MET A 205 -10.08 5.55 -10.85
C MET A 205 -10.19 4.77 -9.54
N ALA A 206 -10.61 5.43 -8.47
CA ALA A 206 -10.86 4.80 -7.18
C ALA A 206 -12.24 4.16 -7.19
N HIS A 207 -12.32 2.85 -7.45
CA HIS A 207 -13.61 2.16 -7.39
C HIS A 207 -13.96 1.90 -5.93
N HIS A 208 -15.07 2.45 -5.46
CA HIS A 208 -15.58 2.10 -4.14
C HIS A 208 -16.15 0.68 -4.18
N LEU A 209 -15.61 -0.20 -3.34
CA LEU A 209 -15.98 -1.61 -3.29
C LEU A 209 -17.01 -1.87 -2.18
N ALA A 210 -16.80 -1.33 -0.98
CA ALA A 210 -17.71 -1.54 0.14
C ALA A 210 -17.56 -0.45 1.20
N TYR A 211 -18.54 -0.37 2.10
CA TYR A 211 -18.48 0.44 3.30
C TYR A 211 -18.62 -0.45 4.53
N ILE A 212 -17.58 -0.49 5.36
CA ILE A 212 -17.54 -1.33 6.56
C ILE A 212 -18.34 -0.62 7.68
N PRO A 213 -19.43 -1.22 8.17
CA PRO A 213 -20.16 -0.65 9.30
C PRO A 213 -19.41 -0.88 10.61
N GLY A 214 -19.71 -0.04 11.60
CA GLY A 214 -19.41 -0.34 13.00
C GLY A 214 -20.23 -1.55 13.49
N LEU A 215 -19.89 -2.07 14.67
CA LEU A 215 -20.76 -3.03 15.34
C LEU A 215 -22.10 -2.36 15.69
N PRO A 216 -23.25 -2.91 15.28
CA PRO A 216 -24.55 -2.35 15.65
C PRO A 216 -24.78 -2.39 17.16
N ASP A 217 -25.42 -1.36 17.72
CA ASP A 217 -25.74 -1.33 19.15
C ASP A 217 -26.69 -2.46 19.56
N ALA A 218 -27.58 -2.88 18.65
CA ALA A 218 -28.48 -4.03 18.82
C ALA A 218 -27.74 -5.36 19.11
N LEU A 219 -26.43 -5.44 18.83
CA LEU A 219 -25.62 -6.59 19.23
C LEU A 219 -25.60 -6.77 20.74
N LYS A 220 -25.49 -5.67 21.51
CA LYS A 220 -25.44 -5.73 22.97
C LYS A 220 -26.76 -6.25 23.54
N ASP A 221 -27.88 -5.79 22.98
CA ASP A 221 -29.22 -6.21 23.39
C ASP A 221 -29.43 -7.71 23.09
N PHE A 222 -29.06 -8.14 21.87
CA PHE A 222 -29.11 -9.56 21.50
C PHE A 222 -28.21 -10.41 22.39
N TYR A 223 -27.00 -9.93 22.69
CA TYR A 223 -26.05 -10.64 23.55
C TYR A 223 -26.58 -10.76 24.98
N MET A 224 -27.19 -9.71 25.52
CA MET A 224 -27.82 -9.71 26.85
C MET A 224 -29.04 -10.64 26.89
N ALA A 225 -29.88 -10.64 25.85
CA ALA A 225 -31.01 -11.58 25.75
C ALA A 225 -30.55 -13.04 25.64
N THR A 226 -29.41 -13.29 25.00
CA THR A 226 -28.87 -14.64 24.81
C THR A 226 -28.16 -15.17 26.06
N TYR A 227 -27.41 -14.32 26.76
CA TYR A 227 -26.49 -14.75 27.84
C TYR A 227 -26.81 -14.18 29.22
N GLY A 228 -27.84 -13.35 29.36
CA GLY A 228 -28.24 -12.70 30.61
C GLY A 228 -27.22 -11.67 31.14
N THR A 229 -26.29 -11.21 30.30
CA THR A 229 -25.18 -10.34 30.72
C THR A 229 -24.64 -9.55 29.54
N SER A 230 -24.11 -8.37 29.78
CA SER A 230 -23.49 -7.55 28.75
C SER A 230 -22.19 -8.19 28.23
N PRO A 231 -21.86 -8.03 26.94
CA PRO A 231 -20.60 -8.52 26.39
C PRO A 231 -19.42 -7.76 27.00
N SER A 232 -18.35 -8.49 27.30
CA SER A 232 -17.09 -7.89 27.74
C SER A 232 -16.39 -7.12 26.61
N VAL A 233 -15.43 -6.27 26.99
CA VAL A 233 -14.61 -5.52 26.02
C VAL A 233 -13.87 -6.44 25.04
N ASP A 234 -13.40 -7.61 25.49
CA ASP A 234 -12.68 -8.56 24.64
C ASP A 234 -13.64 -9.32 23.69
N GLU A 235 -14.85 -9.62 24.14
CA GLU A 235 -15.91 -10.22 23.31
C GLU A 235 -16.36 -9.23 22.21
N LEU A 236 -16.53 -7.94 22.55
CA LEU A 236 -16.80 -6.89 21.56
C LEU A 236 -15.65 -6.71 20.57
N LYS A 237 -14.40 -6.72 21.03
CA LYS A 237 -13.22 -6.65 20.15
C LYS A 237 -13.15 -7.85 19.21
N PHE A 238 -13.49 -9.05 19.69
CA PHE A 238 -13.60 -10.23 18.85
C PHE A 238 -14.67 -10.02 17.78
N CYS A 239 -15.89 -9.63 18.16
CA CYS A 239 -17.00 -9.41 17.25
C CYS A 239 -16.66 -8.36 16.17
N LYS A 240 -16.00 -7.26 16.54
CA LYS A 240 -15.60 -6.20 15.58
C LYS A 240 -14.61 -6.73 14.54
N ARG A 241 -13.62 -7.51 14.99
CA ARG A 241 -12.62 -8.11 14.12
C ARG A 241 -13.23 -9.20 13.23
N GLU A 242 -14.12 -9.99 13.78
CA GLU A 242 -14.85 -11.03 13.06
C GLU A 242 -15.74 -10.41 11.98
N LEU A 243 -16.47 -9.34 12.28
CA LEU A 243 -17.27 -8.60 11.30
C LEU A 243 -16.45 -8.19 10.08
N PHE A 244 -15.27 -7.61 10.29
CA PHE A 244 -14.36 -7.22 9.20
C PHE A 244 -14.00 -8.41 8.30
N GLN A 245 -13.65 -9.56 8.90
CA GLN A 245 -13.31 -10.76 8.14
C GLN A 245 -14.53 -11.36 7.42
N ARG A 246 -15.72 -11.31 8.03
CA ARG A 246 -16.96 -11.78 7.40
C ARG A 246 -17.38 -10.92 6.21
N ILE A 247 -17.14 -9.60 6.27
CA ILE A 247 -17.34 -8.70 5.11
C ILE A 247 -16.37 -9.07 3.99
N TRP A 248 -15.09 -9.31 4.28
CA TRP A 248 -14.16 -9.76 3.25
C TRP A 248 -14.52 -11.13 2.65
N LEU A 249 -15.05 -12.07 3.45
CA LEU A 249 -15.56 -13.34 2.93
C LEU A 249 -16.80 -13.18 2.03
N LEU A 250 -17.62 -12.15 2.27
CA LEU A 250 -18.73 -11.75 1.41
C LEU A 250 -18.21 -11.18 0.08
N LEU A 251 -17.17 -10.33 0.11
CA LEU A 251 -16.59 -9.73 -1.10
C LEU A 251 -15.81 -10.74 -1.95
N LEU A 252 -15.06 -11.64 -1.29
CA LEU A 252 -14.35 -12.76 -1.91
C LEU A 252 -15.32 -13.93 -2.11
N ASP A 253 -16.37 -13.69 -2.88
CA ASP A 253 -17.43 -14.65 -3.18
C ASP A 253 -16.94 -15.81 -4.08
N ALA A 254 -17.78 -16.83 -4.25
CA ALA A 254 -17.41 -18.02 -5.01
C ALA A 254 -17.12 -17.72 -6.49
N GLU A 255 -17.85 -16.78 -7.11
CA GLU A 255 -17.66 -16.41 -8.50
C GLU A 255 -16.33 -15.67 -8.71
N PHE A 256 -16.01 -14.73 -7.83
CA PHE A 256 -14.70 -14.06 -7.84
C PHE A 256 -13.57 -15.06 -7.63
N MET A 257 -13.71 -16.01 -6.70
CA MET A 257 -12.68 -17.01 -6.46
C MET A 257 -12.52 -17.99 -7.62
N HIS A 258 -13.60 -18.33 -8.32
CA HIS A 258 -13.53 -19.09 -9.56
C HIS A 258 -12.77 -18.32 -10.64
N ALA A 259 -13.07 -17.03 -10.81
CA ALA A 259 -12.32 -16.14 -11.71
C ALA A 259 -10.85 -15.99 -11.30
N TYR A 260 -10.57 -15.95 -9.99
CA TYR A 260 -9.21 -15.92 -9.46
C TYR A 260 -8.44 -17.18 -9.87
N GLU A 261 -9.03 -18.37 -9.76
CA GLU A 261 -8.34 -19.61 -10.10
C GLU A 261 -8.18 -19.83 -11.61
N HIS A 262 -9.29 -19.75 -12.34
CA HIS A 262 -9.39 -20.17 -13.74
C HIS A 262 -9.31 -19.02 -14.74
N GLY A 263 -9.29 -17.78 -14.26
CA GLY A 263 -9.43 -16.60 -15.11
C GLY A 263 -10.83 -16.46 -15.70
N ILE A 264 -11.07 -15.31 -16.34
CA ILE A 264 -12.33 -15.00 -17.03
C ILE A 264 -12.03 -14.52 -18.43
N VAL A 265 -12.76 -15.03 -19.42
CA VAL A 265 -12.62 -14.59 -20.81
C VAL A 265 -13.48 -13.35 -21.01
N LEU A 266 -12.86 -12.24 -21.38
CA LEU A 266 -13.51 -10.95 -21.61
C LEU A 266 -13.01 -10.33 -22.90
N THR A 267 -13.91 -9.72 -23.67
CA THR A 267 -13.54 -8.73 -24.68
C THR A 267 -13.23 -7.42 -23.96
N CYS A 268 -11.96 -7.04 -23.92
CA CYS A 268 -11.53 -5.79 -23.28
C CYS A 268 -11.98 -4.57 -24.11
N GLY A 269 -11.95 -3.39 -23.51
CA GLY A 269 -12.35 -2.13 -24.18
C GLY A 269 -11.51 -1.79 -25.43
N ASP A 270 -10.33 -2.37 -25.60
CA ASP A 270 -9.52 -2.24 -26.82
C ASP A 270 -9.93 -3.21 -27.95
N GLY A 271 -10.99 -4.00 -27.73
CA GLY A 271 -11.54 -4.97 -28.68
C GLY A 271 -10.88 -6.35 -28.65
N VAL A 272 -9.81 -6.54 -27.87
CA VAL A 272 -9.08 -7.81 -27.82
C VAL A 272 -9.70 -8.73 -26.76
N VAL A 273 -9.89 -10.00 -27.14
CA VAL A 273 -10.38 -11.06 -26.24
C VAL A 273 -9.22 -11.61 -25.43
N ARG A 274 -9.34 -11.57 -24.10
CA ARG A 274 -8.30 -12.04 -23.18
C ARG A 274 -8.89 -12.92 -22.09
N ARG A 275 -8.10 -13.88 -21.60
CA ARG A 275 -8.35 -14.53 -20.33
C ARG A 275 -7.63 -13.79 -19.22
N ILE A 276 -8.41 -13.18 -18.34
CA ILE A 276 -7.93 -12.27 -17.29
C ILE A 276 -7.92 -13.00 -15.96
N PHE A 277 -6.78 -12.98 -15.28
CA PHE A 277 -6.58 -13.55 -13.95
C PHE A 277 -6.49 -12.41 -12.91
N PRO A 278 -7.58 -12.08 -12.20
CA PRO A 278 -7.53 -11.08 -11.14
C PRO A 278 -6.62 -11.54 -10.00
N ARG A 279 -5.69 -10.70 -9.56
CA ARG A 279 -4.75 -11.00 -8.46
C ARG A 279 -4.75 -9.87 -7.45
N ILE A 280 -5.08 -10.17 -6.21
CA ILE A 280 -4.92 -9.21 -5.10
C ILE A 280 -3.43 -8.98 -4.92
N PHE A 281 -2.96 -7.83 -5.38
CA PHE A 281 -1.54 -7.55 -5.56
C PHE A 281 -1.01 -6.69 -4.42
N THR A 282 -1.79 -5.70 -3.99
CA THR A 282 -1.51 -4.93 -2.78
C THR A 282 -2.78 -4.66 -1.99
N TYR A 283 -2.62 -4.51 -0.69
CA TYR A 283 -3.58 -3.92 0.21
C TYR A 283 -2.85 -2.87 1.07
N SER A 284 -3.07 -1.60 0.77
CA SER A 284 -2.53 -0.46 1.51
C SER A 284 -3.53 0.02 2.57
N ALA A 285 -3.03 0.29 3.76
CA ALA A 285 -3.82 0.76 4.89
C ALA A 285 -2.88 1.23 6.02
N ASP A 286 -3.41 1.93 7.01
CA ASP A 286 -2.64 2.29 8.21
C ASP A 286 -2.32 1.06 9.09
N TYR A 287 -1.51 1.24 10.14
CA TYR A 287 -1.08 0.13 10.98
C TYR A 287 -2.24 -0.60 11.70
N PRO A 288 -3.14 0.09 12.43
CA PRO A 288 -4.30 -0.56 13.04
C PRO A 288 -5.15 -1.38 12.05
N GLU A 289 -5.35 -0.85 10.85
CA GLU A 289 -6.13 -1.49 9.79
C GLU A 289 -5.39 -2.71 9.22
N LYS A 290 -4.08 -2.62 8.95
CA LYS A 290 -3.26 -3.79 8.56
C LYS A 290 -3.30 -4.91 9.57
N VAL A 291 -3.24 -4.57 10.85
CA VAL A 291 -3.37 -5.55 11.95
C VAL A 291 -4.74 -6.23 11.90
N LEU A 292 -5.80 -5.48 11.57
CA LEU A 292 -7.14 -6.02 11.41
C LEU A 292 -7.26 -6.94 10.19
N ILE A 293 -6.77 -6.52 9.03
CA ILE A 293 -6.70 -7.32 7.78
C ILE A 293 -5.99 -8.65 8.04
N ALA A 294 -4.85 -8.58 8.73
CA ALA A 294 -4.02 -9.73 9.05
C ALA A 294 -4.49 -10.57 10.25
N ALA A 295 -5.59 -10.17 10.90
CA ALA A 295 -6.10 -10.78 12.12
C ALA A 295 -5.03 -10.92 13.24
N LEU A 296 -4.16 -9.92 13.35
CA LEU A 296 -3.08 -9.88 14.33
C LEU A 296 -3.51 -9.14 15.61
N ARG A 297 -2.75 -9.36 16.68
CA ARG A 297 -2.89 -8.62 17.94
C ARG A 297 -2.09 -7.32 17.86
N PRO A 298 -2.72 -6.14 18.01
CA PRO A 298 -2.03 -4.87 17.92
C PRO A 298 -0.98 -4.72 19.03
N LEU A 299 0.17 -4.13 18.69
CA LEU A 299 1.25 -3.77 19.63
C LEU A 299 1.76 -4.91 20.54
N ALA A 300 1.63 -6.16 20.06
CA ALA A 300 2.02 -7.38 20.77
C ALA A 300 3.50 -7.75 20.53
N ASN A 301 3.85 -9.05 20.61
CA ASN A 301 5.24 -9.52 20.58
C ASN A 301 5.94 -9.20 19.25
N CYS A 302 5.35 -9.60 18.13
CA CYS A 302 5.79 -9.20 16.80
C CYS A 302 4.89 -8.04 16.33
N LEU A 303 5.47 -6.85 16.14
CA LEU A 303 4.72 -5.65 15.75
C LEU A 303 4.33 -5.66 14.28
N CYS A 304 5.25 -6.09 13.41
CA CYS A 304 5.11 -5.96 11.97
C CYS A 304 4.07 -6.93 11.39
N PRO A 305 3.19 -6.47 10.47
CA PRO A 305 2.27 -7.35 9.75
C PRO A 305 2.94 -8.30 8.74
N ARG A 306 4.22 -8.08 8.40
CA ARG A 306 4.96 -8.86 7.39
C ARG A 306 6.12 -9.69 7.93
N CYS A 307 6.71 -9.34 9.07
CA CYS A 307 7.82 -10.08 9.66
C CYS A 307 7.57 -10.39 11.15
N LEU A 308 8.39 -11.29 11.67
CA LEU A 308 8.32 -11.78 13.04
C LEU A 308 9.27 -11.05 14.00
N THR A 309 9.80 -9.87 13.61
CA THR A 309 10.69 -9.07 14.47
C THR A 309 10.05 -8.82 15.83
N PRO A 310 10.68 -9.29 16.93
CA PRO A 310 10.18 -9.06 18.28
C PRO A 310 10.22 -7.58 18.69
N LYS A 311 9.26 -7.17 19.51
CA LYS A 311 9.04 -5.79 19.95
C LYS A 311 10.25 -5.22 20.70
N ASP A 312 10.89 -6.04 21.52
CA ASP A 312 12.09 -5.67 22.28
C ASP A 312 13.33 -5.49 21.38
N LYS A 313 13.28 -5.94 20.11
CA LYS A 313 14.36 -5.77 19.12
C LYS A 313 14.15 -4.59 18.18
N VAL A 314 13.02 -3.89 18.26
CA VAL A 314 12.68 -2.76 17.37
C VAL A 314 13.71 -1.62 17.45
N ALA A 315 14.32 -1.40 18.63
CA ALA A 315 15.37 -0.41 18.81
C ALA A 315 16.63 -0.68 17.96
N GLN A 316 16.75 -1.89 17.38
CA GLN A 316 17.87 -2.28 16.51
C GLN A 316 17.61 -1.98 15.03
N ALA A 317 16.49 -1.30 14.70
CA ALA A 317 16.13 -0.95 13.32
C ALA A 317 17.31 -0.31 12.56
N GLY A 318 17.56 -0.77 11.33
CA GLY A 318 18.67 -0.29 10.49
C GLY A 318 20.02 -0.98 10.76
N THR A 319 20.14 -1.84 11.76
CA THR A 319 21.34 -2.65 11.99
C THR A 319 21.35 -3.95 11.17
N LYS A 320 22.52 -4.60 11.02
CA LYS A 320 22.61 -5.95 10.45
C LYS A 320 21.78 -6.99 11.23
N ALA A 321 21.55 -6.78 12.53
CA ALA A 321 20.69 -7.65 13.31
C ALA A 321 19.21 -7.48 12.92
N ASP A 322 18.75 -6.24 12.77
CA ASP A 322 17.41 -5.95 12.25
C ASP A 322 17.18 -6.55 10.86
N GLU A 323 18.15 -6.44 9.95
CA GLU A 323 18.06 -7.05 8.62
C GLU A 323 17.78 -8.57 8.71
N ARG A 324 18.51 -9.29 9.56
CA ARG A 324 18.26 -10.72 9.80
C ARG A 324 16.84 -10.98 10.32
N TRP A 325 16.36 -10.19 11.27
CA TRP A 325 15.01 -10.35 11.81
C TRP A 325 13.92 -10.01 10.80
N ARG A 326 14.11 -8.98 9.97
CA ARG A 326 13.18 -8.61 8.90
C ARG A 326 13.10 -9.66 7.80
N ASN A 327 14.12 -10.51 7.65
CA ASN A 327 14.11 -11.67 6.75
C ASN A 327 13.30 -12.84 7.31
N CYS A 328 13.01 -12.87 8.62
CA CYS A 328 12.01 -13.78 9.19
C CYS A 328 10.59 -13.29 8.87
N LYS A 329 10.16 -13.51 7.62
CA LYS A 329 8.82 -13.14 7.14
C LYS A 329 7.73 -14.00 7.79
N ARG A 330 6.54 -13.43 7.93
CA ARG A 330 5.33 -14.19 8.28
C ARG A 330 4.91 -15.06 7.11
N GLN A 331 4.46 -16.27 7.40
CA GLN A 331 4.09 -17.27 6.41
C GLN A 331 2.75 -17.90 6.81
N ASP A 332 1.77 -17.92 5.91
CA ASP A 332 0.46 -18.55 6.12
C ASP A 332 0.51 -20.09 6.02
N THR A 333 1.29 -20.70 6.89
CA THR A 333 1.52 -22.14 6.90
C THR A 333 0.32 -22.93 7.43
N ILE A 334 0.24 -24.20 7.07
CA ILE A 334 -0.76 -25.13 7.63
C ILE A 334 -0.65 -25.19 9.17
N ALA A 335 0.58 -25.18 9.70
CA ALA A 335 0.83 -25.20 11.14
C ALA A 335 0.31 -23.93 11.83
N LEU A 336 0.52 -22.75 11.25
CA LEU A 336 -0.02 -21.49 11.77
C LEU A 336 -1.55 -21.52 11.79
N ARG A 337 -2.18 -21.93 10.69
CA ARG A 337 -3.65 -22.06 10.59
C ARG A 337 -4.21 -23.04 11.62
N ALA A 338 -3.54 -24.18 11.85
CA ALA A 338 -3.92 -25.16 12.86
C ALA A 338 -3.86 -24.58 14.30
N LYS A 339 -2.84 -23.75 14.62
CA LYS A 339 -2.76 -23.04 15.92
C LYS A 339 -3.97 -22.11 16.11
N ILE A 340 -4.32 -21.33 15.08
CA ILE A 340 -5.48 -20.41 15.12
C ILE A 340 -6.78 -21.19 15.31
N LEU A 341 -7.01 -22.24 14.51
CA LEU A 341 -8.19 -23.09 14.61
C LEU A 341 -8.31 -23.76 15.98
N ARG A 342 -7.20 -24.21 16.56
CA ARG A 342 -7.19 -24.77 17.92
C ARG A 342 -7.58 -23.74 18.98
N ALA A 343 -7.03 -22.53 18.89
CA ALA A 343 -7.38 -21.44 19.79
C ALA A 343 -8.85 -21.03 19.66
N ARG A 344 -9.36 -20.95 18.41
CA ARG A 344 -10.76 -20.67 18.10
C ARG A 344 -11.70 -21.76 18.61
N LYS A 345 -11.34 -23.04 18.46
CA LYS A 345 -12.08 -24.16 19.04
C LYS A 345 -12.16 -24.07 20.56
N ASN A 346 -11.08 -23.66 21.23
CA ASN A 346 -11.08 -23.45 22.67
C ASN A 346 -11.98 -22.27 23.06
N LEU A 347 -11.99 -21.19 22.29
CA LEU A 347 -12.88 -20.06 22.53
C LEU A 347 -14.35 -20.50 22.60
N PHE A 348 -14.83 -21.27 21.63
CA PHE A 348 -16.22 -21.79 21.60
C PHE A 348 -16.48 -22.98 22.53
N LYS A 349 -15.46 -23.47 23.24
CA LYS A 349 -15.62 -24.39 24.38
C LYS A 349 -15.81 -23.66 25.71
N GLY A 350 -15.85 -22.33 25.70
CA GLY A 350 -16.08 -21.49 26.88
C GLY A 350 -14.80 -21.06 27.59
N TYR A 351 -13.62 -21.26 27.00
CA TYR A 351 -12.39 -20.70 27.56
C TYR A 351 -12.32 -19.19 27.29
N SER A 352 -11.79 -18.43 28.26
CA SER A 352 -11.62 -16.99 28.12
C SER A 352 -10.70 -16.63 26.94
N ILE A 353 -11.07 -15.59 26.18
CA ILE A 353 -10.28 -15.03 25.05
C ILE A 353 -8.86 -14.68 25.49
N THR A 354 -8.70 -14.14 26.70
CA THR A 354 -7.40 -13.74 27.27
C THR A 354 -6.75 -14.86 28.08
N GLY A 355 -7.45 -15.99 28.27
CA GLY A 355 -6.99 -17.13 29.03
C GLY A 355 -5.85 -17.91 28.36
N LYS A 356 -5.09 -18.65 29.18
CA LYS A 356 -3.93 -19.44 28.71
C LYS A 356 -4.30 -20.47 27.65
N PHE A 357 -5.48 -21.10 27.76
CA PHE A 357 -5.94 -22.12 26.80
C PHE A 357 -6.17 -21.59 25.38
N VAL A 358 -6.43 -20.29 25.21
CA VAL A 358 -6.57 -19.63 23.91
C VAL A 358 -5.26 -18.97 23.50
N THR A 359 -4.60 -18.26 24.42
CA THR A 359 -3.48 -17.37 24.08
C THR A 359 -2.12 -18.05 23.96
N SER A 360 -1.89 -19.21 24.59
CA SER A 360 -0.56 -19.86 24.60
C SER A 360 -0.03 -20.18 23.19
N TRP A 361 -0.93 -20.58 22.28
CA TRP A 361 -0.62 -20.92 20.90
C TRP A 361 -0.34 -19.70 20.01
N LEU A 362 -0.81 -18.53 20.43
CA LEU A 362 -0.92 -17.34 19.58
C LEU A 362 0.10 -16.25 19.94
N LYS A 363 0.53 -16.20 21.21
CA LYS A 363 1.30 -15.08 21.76
C LYS A 363 2.64 -14.85 21.06
N ALA A 364 3.36 -15.92 20.72
CA ALA A 364 4.71 -15.84 20.16
C ALA A 364 4.73 -15.03 18.85
N GLU A 365 3.73 -15.21 18.00
CA GLU A 365 3.64 -14.59 16.67
C GLU A 365 2.61 -13.44 16.62
N SER A 366 2.11 -12.96 17.78
CA SER A 366 1.05 -11.95 17.88
C SER A 366 -0.27 -12.31 17.19
N LEU A 367 -0.64 -13.59 17.16
CA LEU A 367 -1.86 -14.04 16.50
C LEU A 367 -3.12 -13.77 17.36
N THR A 368 -4.28 -13.89 16.74
CA THR A 368 -5.60 -13.88 17.40
C THR A 368 -6.37 -15.17 17.06
N PRO A 369 -7.44 -15.53 17.78
CA PRO A 369 -8.27 -16.70 17.43
C PRO A 369 -9.20 -16.43 16.23
N ILE A 370 -8.87 -15.45 15.40
CA ILE A 370 -9.65 -15.04 14.22
C ILE A 370 -8.91 -15.51 12.97
N GLN A 371 -9.66 -16.07 12.04
CA GLN A 371 -9.13 -16.47 10.74
C GLN A 371 -9.26 -15.30 9.77
N SER A 372 -8.16 -14.93 9.12
CA SER A 372 -8.21 -13.94 8.05
C SER A 372 -8.99 -14.50 6.86
N ALA A 373 -9.90 -13.72 6.30
CA ALA A 373 -10.65 -14.03 5.08
C ALA A 373 -9.70 -14.34 3.92
N PHE A 374 -8.58 -13.61 3.84
CA PHE A 374 -7.53 -13.83 2.85
C PHE A 374 -6.84 -15.17 3.05
N SER A 375 -6.53 -15.56 4.30
CA SER A 375 -6.01 -16.91 4.57
C SER A 375 -7.00 -18.01 4.17
N ILE A 376 -8.29 -17.84 4.50
CA ILE A 376 -9.36 -18.79 4.14
C ILE A 376 -9.44 -18.98 2.62
N ARG A 377 -9.43 -17.89 1.86
CA ARG A 377 -9.65 -17.93 0.39
C ARG A 377 -8.39 -18.17 -0.42
N LEU A 378 -7.25 -17.63 0.01
CA LEU A 378 -6.02 -17.62 -0.79
C LEU A 378 -5.06 -18.75 -0.47
N SER A 379 -5.21 -19.43 0.68
CA SER A 379 -4.27 -20.48 1.07
C SER A 379 -4.27 -21.72 0.15
N ALA A 380 -5.37 -21.96 -0.58
CA ALA A 380 -5.43 -23.01 -1.61
C ALA A 380 -4.64 -22.64 -2.88
N HIS A 381 -4.36 -21.36 -3.09
CA HIS A 381 -3.66 -20.85 -4.27
C HIS A 381 -2.16 -20.60 -4.03
N ASN A 382 -1.61 -21.12 -2.92
CA ASN A 382 -0.21 -20.95 -2.51
C ASN A 382 0.21 -19.46 -2.37
N VAL A 383 -0.74 -18.59 -2.02
CA VAL A 383 -0.47 -17.16 -1.82
C VAL A 383 -0.30 -16.86 -0.34
N ASN A 384 0.86 -16.33 0.03
CA ASN A 384 1.10 -15.81 1.37
C ASN A 384 0.47 -14.42 1.52
N PHE A 385 -0.73 -14.36 2.10
CA PHE A 385 -1.48 -13.10 2.14
C PHE A 385 -0.78 -11.97 2.92
N TYR A 386 0.18 -12.28 3.81
CA TYR A 386 0.97 -11.24 4.49
C TYR A 386 1.77 -10.37 3.53
N ASP A 387 2.11 -10.89 2.34
CA ASP A 387 2.92 -10.18 1.35
C ASP A 387 2.14 -9.11 0.58
N ILE A 388 0.79 -9.19 0.55
CA ILE A 388 -0.04 -8.17 -0.10
C ILE A 388 -0.05 -6.86 0.72
N LEU A 389 0.26 -6.91 2.02
CA LEU A 389 0.19 -5.73 2.90
C LEU A 389 1.29 -4.74 2.55
N ALA A 390 0.94 -3.68 1.84
CA ALA A 390 1.89 -2.67 1.36
C ALA A 390 2.14 -1.59 2.43
N PRO A 391 3.39 -1.13 2.65
CA PRO A 391 3.66 0.01 3.52
C PRO A 391 2.86 1.25 3.09
N ASP A 392 2.31 1.97 4.06
CA ASP A 392 1.61 3.24 3.81
C ASP A 392 2.52 4.35 4.31
N LEU A 393 3.37 4.87 3.43
CA LEU A 393 4.36 5.88 3.81
C LEU A 393 3.70 7.16 4.34
N MET A 394 2.53 7.51 3.82
CA MET A 394 1.80 8.71 4.23
C MET A 394 1.35 8.60 5.69
N HIS A 395 0.69 7.50 6.06
CA HIS A 395 0.18 7.33 7.43
C HIS A 395 1.24 6.82 8.41
N GLU A 396 2.09 5.88 8.00
CA GLU A 396 3.05 5.22 8.89
C GLU A 396 4.28 6.10 9.15
N PHE A 397 4.75 6.82 8.13
CA PHE A 397 5.99 7.60 8.24
C PHE A 397 5.73 9.11 8.29
N GLU A 398 5.12 9.71 7.27
CA GLU A 398 4.97 11.17 7.17
C GLU A 398 4.09 11.75 8.29
N LEU A 399 2.84 11.28 8.38
CA LEU A 399 1.89 11.70 9.41
C LEU A 399 2.10 11.00 10.75
N GLY A 400 2.68 9.80 10.72
CA GLY A 400 2.95 8.99 11.91
C GLY A 400 4.23 9.43 12.61
N VAL A 401 5.35 8.88 12.18
CA VAL A 401 6.66 9.05 12.84
C VAL A 401 7.20 10.47 12.69
N TRP A 402 7.28 10.98 11.47
CA TRP A 402 7.94 12.25 11.19
C TRP A 402 7.20 13.43 11.81
N LYS A 403 5.88 13.53 11.66
CA LYS A 403 5.08 14.54 12.35
C LYS A 403 5.34 14.55 13.87
N GLY A 404 5.41 13.37 14.50
CA GLY A 404 5.70 13.25 15.94
C GLY A 404 7.10 13.76 16.30
N ILE A 405 8.12 13.34 15.55
CA ILE A 405 9.51 13.80 15.73
C ILE A 405 9.59 15.31 15.53
N PHE A 406 9.00 15.83 14.44
CA PHE A 406 8.98 17.25 14.13
C PHE A 406 8.36 18.06 15.28
N ILE A 407 7.23 17.61 15.83
CA ILE A 407 6.60 18.26 17.00
C ILE A 407 7.54 18.26 18.21
N HIS A 408 8.26 17.18 18.45
CA HIS A 408 9.21 17.11 19.57
C HIS A 408 10.40 18.06 19.38
N LEU A 409 10.98 18.10 18.17
CA LEU A 409 12.03 19.06 17.81
C LEU A 409 11.57 20.50 18.00
N MET A 410 10.34 20.83 17.59
CA MET A 410 9.78 22.16 17.82
C MET A 410 9.60 22.50 19.30
N ARG A 411 9.27 21.53 20.16
CA ARG A 411 9.22 21.75 21.62
C ARG A 411 10.61 22.03 22.18
N MET A 412 11.63 21.28 21.76
CA MET A 412 13.02 21.52 22.17
C MET A 412 13.51 22.92 21.74
N LEU A 413 13.12 23.37 20.55
CA LEU A 413 13.43 24.72 20.08
C LEU A 413 12.71 25.79 20.92
N ALA A 414 11.45 25.56 21.30
CA ALA A 414 10.70 26.49 22.14
C ALA A 414 11.31 26.65 23.55
N GLU A 415 11.87 25.57 24.14
CA GLU A 415 12.61 25.65 25.42
C GLU A 415 13.86 26.55 25.33
N ARG A 416 14.41 26.77 24.13
CA ARG A 416 15.56 27.64 23.91
C ARG A 416 15.17 29.14 23.86
N GLY A 417 13.87 29.45 23.85
CA GLY A 417 13.33 30.81 23.81
C GLY A 417 12.64 31.15 22.47
N ASP A 418 11.73 32.12 22.51
CA ASP A 418 10.91 32.52 21.37
C ASP A 418 11.75 32.98 20.16
N ASP A 419 12.93 33.57 20.41
CA ASP A 419 13.88 33.97 19.37
C ASP A 419 14.36 32.79 18.52
N ALA A 420 14.57 31.61 19.14
CA ALA A 420 15.01 30.41 18.41
C ALA A 420 13.90 29.82 17.53
N VAL A 421 12.63 29.96 17.95
CA VAL A 421 11.46 29.56 17.17
C VAL A 421 11.26 30.52 15.99
N GLU A 422 11.38 31.83 16.22
CA GLU A 422 11.35 32.83 15.16
C GLU A 422 12.55 32.73 14.22
N GLU A 423 13.73 32.35 14.70
CA GLU A 423 14.89 32.06 13.87
C GLU A 423 14.64 30.84 12.97
N PHE A 424 14.09 29.75 13.51
CA PHE A 424 13.70 28.57 12.73
C PHE A 424 12.66 28.92 11.65
N ASN A 425 11.63 29.68 12.04
CA ASN A 425 10.59 30.16 11.15
C ASN A 425 11.14 31.12 10.08
N SER A 426 12.04 32.02 10.45
CA SER A 426 12.54 33.10 9.60
C SER A 426 13.69 32.70 8.69
N ARG A 427 14.66 31.92 9.21
CA ARG A 427 16.02 31.73 8.68
C ARG A 427 16.41 32.75 7.61
N TYR A 428 16.69 33.95 8.08
CA TYR A 428 17.52 34.96 7.42
C TYR A 428 18.93 34.73 7.99
N ILE A 429 19.93 34.36 7.20
CA ILE A 429 21.32 34.41 7.69
C ILE A 429 21.70 35.88 7.81
N HIS A 430 22.08 36.31 9.01
CA HIS A 430 22.74 37.58 9.24
C HIS A 430 24.06 37.58 8.46
N LYS A 431 24.21 38.52 7.51
CA LYS A 431 25.49 38.82 6.87
C LYS A 431 26.53 39.10 7.95
N GLN A 432 27.50 38.22 8.12
CA GLN A 432 28.80 38.59 8.65
C GLN A 432 29.86 37.62 8.12
N CYS A 433 30.23 37.81 6.85
CA CYS A 433 31.55 37.46 6.37
C CYS A 433 31.89 38.38 5.20
N THR A 434 32.58 39.47 5.52
CA THR A 434 33.43 40.19 4.58
C THR A 434 34.58 39.28 4.19
N THR A 435 34.45 38.55 3.07
CA THR A 435 35.49 38.33 2.04
C THR A 435 35.00 37.28 1.05
N SER A 436 35.26 37.56 -0.22
CA SER A 436 34.82 36.79 -1.37
C SER A 436 35.51 35.43 -1.45
N SER A 437 34.77 34.32 -1.36
CA SER A 437 34.93 33.15 -2.23
C SER A 437 33.93 32.04 -1.87
N PHE A 438 33.32 31.45 -2.91
CA PHE A 438 32.49 30.23 -2.95
C PHE A 438 31.06 30.27 -2.39
N ILE A 439 30.20 29.51 -3.09
CA ILE A 439 28.74 29.60 -3.15
C ILE A 439 28.09 29.03 -1.89
N ASP A 440 27.52 29.90 -1.05
CA ASP A 440 26.70 29.53 0.10
C ASP A 440 25.29 29.09 -0.34
N LEU A 441 24.99 27.80 -0.20
CA LEU A 441 23.64 27.27 -0.43
C LEU A 441 22.71 27.60 0.76
N CYS A 442 22.00 28.71 0.61
CA CYS A 442 21.06 29.28 1.57
C CYS A 442 19.82 28.39 1.81
N CYS A 443 19.44 28.13 3.06
CA CYS A 443 18.17 27.44 3.38
C CYS A 443 17.36 28.14 4.48
N SER A 444 16.27 28.79 4.06
CA SER A 444 15.16 29.29 4.89
C SER A 444 13.91 28.47 4.61
N MET A 445 13.07 28.17 5.61
CA MET A 445 11.75 27.58 5.32
C MET A 445 10.83 28.59 4.60
N ARG A 446 10.80 29.87 5.00
CA ARG A 446 9.99 30.93 4.36
C ARG A 446 10.50 31.37 2.97
N ARG A 447 11.80 31.20 2.66
CA ARG A 447 12.42 31.72 1.41
C ARG A 447 13.01 30.63 0.50
N MET A 448 12.66 29.37 0.70
CA MET A 448 13.12 28.32 -0.22
C MET A 448 12.60 28.55 -1.64
N PRO A 449 13.48 28.57 -2.64
CA PRO A 449 13.05 28.54 -4.03
C PRO A 449 12.37 27.20 -4.30
N THR A 450 11.35 27.20 -5.15
CA THR A 450 10.73 25.97 -5.62
C THR A 450 11.77 25.13 -6.35
N PHE A 451 12.05 23.92 -5.85
CA PHE A 451 13.04 23.02 -6.43
C PHE A 451 12.36 21.96 -7.31
N GLY A 452 12.74 21.93 -8.59
CA GLY A 452 12.05 21.18 -9.63
C GLY A 452 10.67 21.79 -9.94
N ARG A 453 10.20 21.70 -11.19
CA ARG A 453 8.93 22.33 -11.59
C ARG A 453 7.71 21.93 -10.72
N ASP A 454 7.78 20.82 -9.96
CA ASP A 454 6.64 20.31 -9.18
C ASP A 454 6.97 19.57 -7.86
N ARG A 455 8.22 19.54 -7.36
CA ARG A 455 8.57 18.67 -6.18
C ARG A 455 8.54 19.36 -4.82
N ILE A 456 9.07 20.57 -4.68
CA ILE A 456 9.07 21.32 -3.41
C ILE A 456 8.36 22.66 -3.62
N ARG A 457 7.19 22.83 -3.00
CA ARG A 457 6.41 24.07 -3.05
C ARG A 457 6.89 25.07 -2.00
N ARG A 458 6.52 26.34 -2.17
CA ARG A 458 6.78 27.40 -1.21
C ARG A 458 6.08 27.06 0.12
N PHE A 459 6.84 27.03 1.22
CA PHE A 459 6.27 26.78 2.54
C PHE A 459 5.45 27.98 3.02
N TRP A 460 4.44 27.71 3.85
CA TRP A 460 3.62 28.76 4.47
C TRP A 460 4.44 29.64 5.41
N HIS A 461 3.95 30.86 5.66
CA HIS A 461 4.64 31.90 6.42
C HIS A 461 4.94 31.53 7.89
N ASP A 462 4.53 30.37 8.40
CA ASP A 462 4.83 29.93 9.76
C ASP A 462 4.77 28.40 9.88
N VAL A 463 5.92 27.76 9.69
CA VAL A 463 6.05 26.30 9.72
C VAL A 463 5.93 25.75 11.15
N SER A 464 6.38 26.49 12.16
CA SER A 464 6.29 26.08 13.57
C SER A 464 4.84 26.06 14.09
N SER A 465 3.97 26.94 13.58
CA SER A 465 2.56 27.00 14.00
C SER A 465 1.71 25.79 13.61
N ARG A 466 2.14 25.02 12.60
CA ARG A 466 1.51 23.75 12.17
C ARG A 466 0.00 23.87 11.86
N LYS A 467 -0.45 25.03 11.37
CA LYS A 467 -1.87 25.25 11.04
C LYS A 467 -2.26 24.57 9.73
N ARG A 468 -3.21 23.62 9.79
CA ARG A 468 -3.86 22.95 8.64
C ARG A 468 -2.90 22.27 7.64
N LEU A 469 -1.88 21.58 8.14
CA LEU A 469 -0.91 20.85 7.32
C LEU A 469 -1.42 19.45 6.92
N ALA A 470 -1.16 19.07 5.66
CA ALA A 470 -1.36 17.73 5.12
C ALA A 470 -0.06 16.91 5.17
N ALA A 471 -0.13 15.60 4.91
CA ALA A 471 1.03 14.69 4.93
C ALA A 471 2.18 15.16 4.05
N ARG A 472 1.86 15.56 2.81
CA ARG A 472 2.79 16.14 1.84
C ARG A 472 3.57 17.35 2.36
N ASP A 473 2.99 18.13 3.28
CA ASP A 473 3.66 19.31 3.84
C ASP A 473 4.74 18.87 4.84
N TYR A 474 4.44 17.82 5.62
CA TYR A 474 5.43 17.16 6.48
C TYR A 474 6.54 16.49 5.65
N GLU A 475 6.20 15.77 4.57
CA GLU A 475 7.19 15.20 3.65
C GLU A 475 8.14 16.28 3.11
N ALA A 476 7.58 17.40 2.65
CA ALA A 476 8.36 18.53 2.15
C ALA A 476 9.30 19.12 3.23
N PHE A 477 8.87 19.19 4.50
CA PHE A 477 9.76 19.59 5.60
C PHE A 477 10.95 18.64 5.76
N LEU A 478 10.70 17.32 5.71
CA LEU A 478 11.76 16.32 5.89
C LEU A 478 12.80 16.37 4.76
N ILE A 479 12.36 16.44 3.51
CA ILE A 479 13.24 16.49 2.33
C ILE A 479 14.21 17.66 2.46
N VAL A 480 13.69 18.83 2.84
CA VAL A 480 14.48 20.03 3.04
C VAL A 480 15.45 19.87 4.19
N SER A 481 14.99 19.40 5.35
CA SER A 481 15.86 19.23 6.52
C SER A 481 17.02 18.26 6.24
N THR A 482 16.79 17.25 5.41
CA THR A 482 17.81 16.25 5.04
C THR A 482 18.83 16.79 4.04
N PHE A 483 18.40 17.59 3.06
CA PHE A 483 19.30 18.21 2.07
C PHE A 483 20.32 19.15 2.74
N ILE A 484 19.89 19.85 3.79
CA ILE A 484 20.74 20.72 4.63
C ILE A 484 21.81 19.90 5.37
N ALA A 485 21.45 18.74 5.93
CA ALA A 485 22.38 17.91 6.71
C ALA A 485 23.50 17.29 5.85
N LEU A 486 23.21 16.94 4.60
CA LEU A 486 24.20 16.36 3.69
C LEU A 486 25.20 17.38 3.15
N HIS A 487 24.79 18.64 2.94
CA HIS A 487 25.69 19.72 2.51
C HIS A 487 26.55 20.31 3.64
N LEU A 488 26.18 20.09 4.90
CA LEU A 488 27.00 20.51 6.05
C LEU A 488 28.16 19.54 6.35
N HIS A 489 28.19 18.38 5.70
CA HIS A 489 29.23 17.35 5.87
C HIS A 489 30.21 17.22 4.69
N SER A 490 30.00 17.99 3.62
CA SER A 490 30.92 18.18 2.49
C SER A 490 31.58 19.54 2.59
#